data_AF-A0A6L4YHX6-F1
#
_entry.id   AF-A0A6L4YHX6-F1
#
_cell.length_a   1.000
_cell.length_b   1.000
_cell.length_c   1.000
_cell.angle_alpha   90.00
_cell.angle_beta   90.00
_cell.angle_gamma   90.00
#
_symmetry.space_group_name_H-M   'P 1'
#
loop_
_entity.id
_entity.type
_entity.pdbx_description
1 polymer ?
#
loop_
_entity_poly.entity_id
_entity_poly.type
_entity_poly.pdbx_seq_one_letter_code
_entity_poly.pdbx_strand_id
1 'polypeptide(L)'
;MPDSPEKPNPVRGDPAWVAPALTREEKTRNVGKTPVFFGPPLAILTDGHKNTMEISGKLNRTAERYLEMLRYHGMELTEPERKCLSHICNIGFMSPLEIRELPMEVELTRFECDGLDKVALAAKLESASFADLVAVVESLGF
;
A
#
# COMPACT_ATOMS: atom_id res chain seq x y z
N MET A 1 -67.70 13.56 -23.56
CA MET A 1 -66.42 12.97 -23.99
C MET A 1 -65.71 12.50 -22.73
N PRO A 2 -65.65 11.20 -22.41
CA PRO A 2 -64.95 10.71 -21.23
C PRO A 2 -63.44 10.64 -21.49
N ASP A 3 -62.65 11.17 -20.56
CA ASP A 3 -61.19 11.08 -20.51
C ASP A 3 -60.74 9.62 -20.59
N SER A 4 -59.81 9.35 -21.50
CA SER A 4 -59.11 8.06 -21.55
C SER A 4 -58.03 8.05 -20.47
N PRO A 5 -57.97 7.03 -19.59
CA PRO A 5 -56.92 6.96 -18.59
C PRO A 5 -55.57 6.70 -19.26
N GLU A 6 -54.61 7.60 -19.04
CA GLU A 6 -53.21 7.42 -19.46
C GLU A 6 -52.67 6.10 -18.89
N LYS A 7 -52.03 5.30 -19.76
CA LYS A 7 -51.40 4.05 -19.34
C LYS A 7 -50.24 4.37 -18.39
N PRO A 8 -50.12 3.67 -17.24
CA PRO A 8 -49.00 3.88 -16.33
C PRO A 8 -47.67 3.53 -17.02
N ASN A 9 -46.66 4.38 -16.82
CA ASN A 9 -45.33 4.15 -17.37
C ASN A 9 -44.74 2.83 -16.83
N PRO A 10 -43.95 2.10 -17.65
CA PRO A 10 -43.27 0.88 -17.20
C PRO A 10 -42.44 1.15 -15.95
N VAL A 11 -42.44 0.20 -15.02
CA VAL A 11 -41.68 0.27 -13.76
C VAL A 11 -40.51 -0.71 -13.78
N ARG A 12 -39.50 -0.46 -12.94
CA ARG A 12 -38.30 -1.30 -12.84
C ARG A 12 -38.69 -2.76 -12.58
N GLY A 13 -38.38 -3.64 -13.53
CA GLY A 13 -38.75 -5.06 -13.51
C GLY A 13 -39.70 -5.48 -14.64
N ASP A 14 -40.31 -4.53 -15.35
CA ASP A 14 -41.07 -4.76 -16.58
C ASP A 14 -40.10 -4.99 -17.77
N PRO A 15 -40.31 -5.99 -18.65
CA PRO A 15 -39.50 -6.19 -19.86
C PRO A 15 -39.43 -4.97 -20.80
N ALA A 16 -40.44 -4.10 -20.76
CA ALA A 16 -40.47 -2.85 -21.53
C ALA A 16 -39.81 -1.66 -20.81
N TRP A 17 -39.27 -1.86 -19.60
CA TRP A 17 -38.63 -0.80 -18.83
C TRP A 17 -37.21 -0.53 -19.33
N VAL A 18 -36.99 0.66 -19.89
CA VAL A 18 -35.67 1.17 -20.25
C VAL A 18 -35.17 2.08 -19.13
N ALA A 19 -33.98 1.79 -18.62
CA ALA A 19 -33.36 2.64 -17.61
C ALA A 19 -33.17 4.07 -18.17
N PRO A 20 -33.63 5.12 -17.47
CA PRO A 20 -33.44 6.49 -17.94
C PRO A 20 -31.95 6.83 -18.02
N ALA A 21 -31.59 7.64 -19.01
CA ALA A 21 -30.22 8.11 -19.16
C ALA A 21 -29.83 8.94 -17.93
N LEU A 22 -28.69 8.58 -17.31
CA LEU A 22 -28.20 9.26 -16.11
C LEU A 22 -28.01 10.76 -16.37
N THR A 23 -28.47 11.58 -15.41
CA THR A 23 -28.31 13.03 -15.45
C THR A 23 -26.84 13.42 -15.32
N ARG A 24 -26.53 14.69 -15.58
CA ARG A 24 -25.15 15.20 -15.48
C ARG A 24 -24.62 15.11 -14.04
N GLU A 25 -25.45 15.35 -13.02
CA GLU A 25 -25.07 15.17 -11.61
C GLU A 25 -24.88 13.69 -11.21
N GLU A 26 -25.58 12.76 -11.84
CA GLU A 26 -25.38 11.32 -11.60
C GLU A 26 -24.11 10.79 -12.27
N LYS A 27 -23.69 11.40 -13.39
CA LYS A 27 -22.40 11.12 -14.04
C LYS A 27 -21.22 11.62 -13.22
N THR A 28 -21.33 12.75 -12.51
CA THR A 28 -20.25 13.29 -11.67
C THR A 28 -20.04 12.51 -10.37
N ARG A 29 -21.00 11.65 -9.98
CA ARG A 29 -20.80 10.65 -8.92
C ARG A 29 -19.84 9.52 -9.32
N ASN A 30 -19.66 9.28 -10.61
CA ASN A 30 -18.46 8.62 -11.12
C ASN A 30 -17.36 9.68 -11.19
N VAL A 31 -16.87 10.09 -10.02
CA VAL A 31 -15.57 10.76 -9.96
C VAL A 31 -14.63 9.75 -10.58
N GLY A 32 -14.22 10.01 -11.83
CA GLY A 32 -13.15 9.30 -12.49
C GLY A 32 -11.90 9.53 -11.68
N LYS A 33 -11.75 8.76 -10.59
CA LYS A 33 -10.49 8.63 -9.89
C LYS A 33 -9.52 8.22 -10.99
N THR A 34 -8.45 8.98 -11.16
CA THR A 34 -7.32 8.54 -11.97
C THR A 34 -7.13 7.06 -11.71
N PRO A 35 -7.22 6.19 -12.72
CA PRO A 35 -7.10 4.76 -12.50
C PRO A 35 -5.76 4.55 -11.79
N VAL A 36 -5.84 4.18 -10.52
CA VAL A 36 -4.66 3.94 -9.70
C VAL A 36 -4.06 2.66 -10.27
N PHE A 37 -2.92 2.80 -10.92
CA PHE A 37 -2.21 1.63 -11.41
C PHE A 37 -1.66 0.86 -10.22
N PHE A 38 -2.13 -0.37 -10.05
CA PHE A 38 -1.55 -1.29 -9.08
C PHE A 38 -0.34 -1.96 -9.69
N GLY A 39 0.84 -1.69 -9.13
CA GLY A 39 2.03 -2.47 -9.42
C GLY A 39 1.87 -3.93 -8.98
N PRO A 40 2.83 -4.82 -9.34
CA PRO A 40 2.71 -6.27 -9.18
C PRO A 40 2.17 -6.77 -7.83
N PRO A 41 2.64 -6.32 -6.64
CA PRO A 41 2.14 -6.87 -5.39
C PRO A 41 0.65 -6.62 -5.19
N LEU A 42 0.14 -5.44 -5.56
CA LEU A 42 -1.27 -5.11 -5.45
C LEU A 42 -2.09 -5.67 -6.63
N ALA A 43 -1.51 -5.73 -7.83
CA ALA A 43 -2.14 -6.35 -8.98
C ALA A 43 -2.37 -7.85 -8.75
N ILE A 44 -1.36 -8.58 -8.23
CA ILE A 44 -1.48 -10.00 -7.87
C ILE A 44 -2.47 -10.18 -6.71
N LEU A 45 -2.40 -9.34 -5.68
CA LEU A 45 -3.31 -9.41 -4.53
C LEU A 45 -4.78 -9.26 -4.94
N THR A 46 -5.03 -8.44 -5.95
CA THR A 46 -6.38 -8.09 -6.43
C THR A 46 -6.76 -8.83 -7.72
N ASP A 47 -5.90 -9.73 -8.21
CA ASP A 47 -6.13 -10.49 -9.43
C ASP A 47 -7.41 -11.35 -9.33
N GLY A 48 -8.11 -11.47 -10.46
CA GLY A 48 -9.40 -12.16 -10.55
C GLY A 48 -10.59 -11.43 -9.92
N HIS A 49 -10.39 -10.32 -9.18
CA HIS A 49 -11.48 -9.54 -8.61
C HIS A 49 -11.96 -8.45 -9.56
N LYS A 50 -13.27 -8.43 -9.82
CA LYS A 50 -13.93 -7.40 -10.64
C LYS A 50 -14.78 -6.44 -9.81
N ASN A 51 -15.01 -6.78 -8.52
CA ASN A 51 -15.82 -5.99 -7.61
C ASN A 51 -14.94 -5.02 -6.80
N THR A 52 -15.21 -3.72 -6.94
CA THR A 52 -14.49 -2.66 -6.23
C THR A 52 -14.51 -2.82 -4.70
N MET A 53 -15.59 -3.33 -4.11
CA MET A 53 -15.69 -3.54 -2.66
C MET A 53 -14.77 -4.68 -2.18
N GLU A 54 -14.63 -5.74 -2.97
CA GLU A 54 -13.71 -6.84 -2.65
C GLU A 54 -12.26 -6.40 -2.74
N ILE A 55 -11.92 -5.65 -3.80
CA ILE A 55 -10.60 -5.04 -3.99
C ILE A 55 -10.29 -4.13 -2.80
N SER A 56 -11.19 -3.21 -2.47
CA SER A 56 -11.01 -2.29 -1.34
C SER A 56 -10.88 -3.02 0.00
N GLY A 57 -11.67 -4.07 0.24
CA GLY A 57 -11.57 -4.87 1.46
C GLY A 57 -10.23 -5.61 1.57
N LYS A 58 -9.68 -6.13 0.47
CA LYS A 58 -8.34 -6.75 0.46
C LYS A 58 -7.25 -5.73 0.75
N LEU A 59 -7.30 -4.55 0.12
CA LEU A 59 -6.33 -3.49 0.35
C LEU A 59 -6.34 -3.04 1.81
N ASN A 60 -7.52 -2.73 2.36
CA ASN A 60 -7.66 -2.29 3.75
C ASN A 60 -7.15 -3.33 4.74
N ARG A 61 -7.53 -4.60 4.59
CA ARG A 61 -7.05 -5.67 5.47
C ARG A 61 -5.54 -5.87 5.38
N THR A 62 -4.96 -5.69 4.20
CA THR A 62 -3.50 -5.78 4.01
C THR A 62 -2.80 -4.63 4.71
N ALA A 63 -3.29 -3.40 4.53
CA ALA A 63 -2.77 -2.21 5.20
C ALA A 63 -2.92 -2.29 6.72
N GLU A 64 -4.06 -2.73 7.24
CA GLU A 64 -4.30 -2.89 8.68
C GLU A 64 -3.31 -3.88 9.31
N ARG A 65 -3.13 -5.04 8.69
CA ARG A 65 -2.16 -6.04 9.17
C ARG A 65 -0.72 -5.55 9.07
N TYR A 66 -0.39 -4.83 7.99
CA TYR A 66 0.91 -4.23 7.81
C TYR A 66 1.23 -3.24 8.94
N LEU A 67 0.33 -2.27 9.14
CA LEU A 67 0.49 -1.25 10.18
C LEU A 67 0.54 -1.87 11.59
N GLU A 68 -0.26 -2.90 11.86
CA GLU A 68 -0.21 -3.59 13.15
C GLU A 68 1.11 -4.35 13.35
N MET A 69 1.68 -4.96 12.30
CA MET A 69 3.03 -5.56 12.37
C MET A 69 4.09 -4.52 12.75
N LEU A 70 4.05 -3.33 12.13
CA LEU A 70 5.02 -2.26 12.43
C LEU A 70 5.00 -1.81 13.90
N ARG A 71 3.92 -2.05 14.65
CA ARG A 71 3.82 -1.68 16.07
C ARG A 71 4.56 -2.64 17.01
N TYR A 72 4.76 -3.89 16.60
CA TYR A 72 5.42 -4.91 17.42
C TYR A 72 6.80 -5.32 16.90
N HIS A 73 7.17 -4.83 15.71
CA HIS A 73 8.43 -5.14 15.05
C HIS A 73 9.37 -3.94 15.01
N GLY A 74 10.65 -4.23 14.85
CA GLY A 74 11.72 -3.24 14.75
C GLY A 74 12.89 -3.61 15.66
N MET A 75 13.83 -2.69 15.79
CA MET A 75 14.96 -2.85 16.70
C MET A 75 15.42 -1.50 17.23
N GLU A 76 16.04 -1.54 18.40
CA GLU A 76 16.65 -0.35 18.97
C GLU A 76 17.94 -0.01 18.21
N LEU A 77 17.95 1.19 17.64
CA LEU A 77 19.10 1.77 16.97
C LEU A 77 19.63 2.95 17.77
N THR A 78 20.95 3.03 17.86
CA THR A 78 21.65 4.23 18.27
C THR A 78 21.58 5.28 17.17
N GLU A 79 21.86 6.54 17.53
CA GLU A 79 21.85 7.63 16.56
C GLU A 79 22.86 7.45 15.40
N PRO A 80 24.12 6.99 15.64
CA PRO A 80 25.05 6.68 14.55
C PRO A 80 24.53 5.58 13.62
N GLU A 81 23.89 4.53 14.16
CA GLU A 81 23.32 3.43 13.37
C GLU A 81 22.16 3.94 12.50
N ARG A 82 21.25 4.78 13.04
CA ARG A 82 20.17 5.39 12.26
C ARG A 82 20.73 6.20 11.09
N LYS A 83 21.76 7.02 11.33
CA LYS A 83 22.40 7.81 10.27
C LYS A 83 23.03 6.94 9.18
N CYS A 84 23.69 5.86 9.56
CA CYS A 84 24.26 4.89 8.61
C CYS A 84 23.15 4.26 7.74
N LEU A 85 22.07 3.80 8.36
CA LEU A 85 20.95 3.19 7.64
C LEU A 85 20.20 4.19 6.77
N SER A 86 19.94 5.41 7.23
CA SER A 86 19.35 6.46 6.39
C SER A 86 20.24 6.81 5.20
N HIS A 87 21.57 6.78 5.37
CA HIS A 87 22.51 6.97 4.27
C HIS A 87 22.41 5.85 3.22
N ILE A 88 22.26 4.60 3.66
CA ILE A 88 22.12 3.43 2.78
C ILE A 88 20.76 3.43 2.04
N CYS A 89 19.67 3.66 2.77
CA CYS A 89 18.31 3.67 2.20
C CYS A 89 18.12 4.80 1.17
N ASN A 90 18.94 5.85 1.25
CA ASN A 90 19.03 6.96 0.31
C ASN A 90 17.70 7.70 0.09
N ILE A 91 17.11 7.75 -1.12
CA ILE A 91 15.84 8.42 -1.40
C ILE A 91 14.96 7.48 -2.22
N GLY A 92 13.76 7.20 -1.71
CA GLY A 92 12.71 6.50 -2.45
C GLY A 92 12.32 5.18 -1.80
N PHE A 93 11.74 4.30 -2.63
CA PHE A 93 11.24 3.00 -2.23
C PHE A 93 12.37 1.97 -2.17
N MET A 94 12.49 1.24 -1.05
CA MET A 94 13.32 0.04 -0.99
C MET A 94 12.50 -1.22 -1.25
N SER A 95 12.97 -2.04 -2.18
CA SER A 95 12.41 -3.35 -2.45
C SER A 95 12.65 -4.33 -1.31
N PRO A 96 11.84 -5.41 -1.20
CA PRO A 96 12.07 -6.47 -0.23
C PRO A 96 13.45 -7.14 -0.31
N LEU A 97 14.10 -7.10 -1.47
CA LEU A 97 15.46 -7.64 -1.63
C LEU A 97 16.48 -6.69 -1.01
N GLU A 98 16.41 -5.40 -1.34
CA GLU A 98 17.29 -4.37 -0.75
C GLU A 98 17.18 -4.34 0.78
N ILE A 99 15.96 -4.49 1.34
CA ILE A 99 15.75 -4.59 2.79
C ILE A 99 16.49 -5.80 3.40
N ARG A 100 16.53 -6.95 2.70
CA ARG A 100 17.24 -8.15 3.18
C ARG A 100 18.75 -8.00 3.10
N GLU A 101 19.22 -7.18 2.18
CA GLU A 101 20.64 -6.96 1.92
C GLU A 101 21.25 -5.84 2.78
N LEU A 102 20.45 -5.15 3.60
CA LEU A 102 20.92 -4.13 4.55
C LEU A 102 22.15 -4.53 5.38
N PRO A 103 22.28 -5.76 5.93
CA PRO A 103 23.50 -6.16 6.64
C PRO A 103 24.74 -6.05 5.76
N MET A 104 24.67 -6.54 4.52
CA MET A 104 25.75 -6.47 3.54
C MET A 104 26.03 -5.02 3.13
N GLU A 105 25.00 -4.21 2.90
CA GLU A 105 25.17 -2.79 2.56
C GLU A 105 25.87 -1.99 3.68
N VAL A 106 25.60 -2.33 4.95
CA VAL A 106 26.32 -1.76 6.11
C VAL A 106 27.81 -2.16 6.10
N GLU A 107 28.14 -3.38 5.73
CA GLU A 107 29.54 -3.82 5.63
C GLU A 107 30.29 -3.11 4.49
N LEU A 108 29.61 -2.88 3.36
CA LEU A 108 30.21 -2.34 2.14
C LEU A 108 30.24 -0.81 2.09
N THR A 109 29.40 -0.13 2.88
CA THR A 109 29.32 1.32 2.84
C THR A 109 30.60 1.99 3.36
N ARG A 110 30.97 3.09 2.70
CA ARG A 110 32.06 3.98 3.11
C ARG A 110 31.64 5.00 4.15
N PHE A 111 30.38 4.96 4.59
CA PHE A 111 29.88 5.84 5.64
C PHE A 111 30.64 5.59 6.95
N GLU A 112 31.01 6.68 7.60
CA GLU A 112 31.71 6.70 8.88
C GLU A 112 31.07 7.80 9.75
N CYS A 113 30.93 7.52 11.05
CA CYS A 113 30.39 8.45 12.03
C CYS A 113 30.92 8.10 13.42
N ASP A 114 31.18 9.10 14.25
CA ASP A 114 31.65 8.88 15.63
C ASP A 114 30.66 8.00 16.41
N GLY A 115 31.18 6.91 16.99
CA GLY A 115 30.39 5.94 17.75
C GLY A 115 29.65 4.90 16.91
N LEU A 116 29.85 4.86 15.58
CA LEU A 116 29.33 3.79 14.73
C LEU A 116 30.24 2.57 14.77
N ASP A 117 29.66 1.41 15.13
CA ASP A 117 30.29 0.10 14.95
C ASP A 117 29.55 -0.65 13.83
N LYS A 118 30.13 -0.67 12.63
CA LYS A 118 29.51 -1.31 11.45
C LYS A 118 29.44 -2.83 11.58
N VAL A 119 30.38 -3.46 12.28
CA VAL A 119 30.39 -4.91 12.46
C VAL A 119 29.28 -5.32 13.41
N ALA A 120 29.10 -4.58 14.51
CA ALA A 120 27.99 -4.82 15.43
C ALA A 120 26.63 -4.52 14.80
N LEU A 121 26.52 -3.44 14.01
CA LEU A 121 25.29 -3.11 13.29
C LEU A 121 24.92 -4.18 12.25
N ALA A 122 25.88 -4.62 11.43
CA ALA A 122 25.64 -5.67 10.43
C ALA A 122 25.16 -6.97 11.10
N ALA A 123 25.84 -7.43 12.16
CA ALA A 123 25.45 -8.63 12.90
C ALA A 123 24.05 -8.49 13.54
N LYS A 124 23.72 -7.29 14.06
CA LYS A 124 22.38 -6.99 14.59
C LYS A 124 21.32 -7.15 13.50
N LEU A 125 21.53 -6.56 12.33
CA LEU A 125 20.60 -6.62 11.20
C LEU A 125 20.47 -8.05 10.64
N GLU A 126 21.57 -8.80 10.56
CA GLU A 126 21.56 -10.18 10.07
C GLU A 126 20.77 -11.13 11.00
N SER A 127 20.82 -10.87 12.31
CA SER A 127 20.05 -11.63 13.30
C SER A 127 18.56 -11.26 13.35
N ALA A 128 18.16 -10.15 12.74
CA ALA A 128 16.81 -9.63 12.82
C ALA A 128 15.84 -10.37 11.90
N SER A 129 14.57 -10.42 12.27
CA SER A 129 13.56 -10.94 11.33
C SER A 129 13.36 -9.96 10.18
N PHE A 130 12.89 -10.46 9.04
CA PHE A 130 12.54 -9.59 7.91
C PHE A 130 11.49 -8.54 8.30
N ALA A 131 10.55 -8.87 9.19
CA ALA A 131 9.55 -7.91 9.66
C ALA A 131 10.19 -6.78 10.49
N ASP A 132 11.23 -7.08 11.28
CA ASP A 132 11.96 -6.07 12.03
C ASP A 132 12.77 -5.16 11.11
N LEU A 133 13.38 -5.70 10.05
CA LEU A 133 14.08 -4.92 9.05
C LEU A 133 13.13 -3.97 8.31
N VAL A 134 11.95 -4.45 7.90
CA VAL A 134 10.91 -3.59 7.29
C VAL A 134 10.51 -2.48 8.26
N ALA A 135 10.27 -2.80 9.54
CA ALA A 135 9.88 -1.80 10.52
C ALA A 135 10.97 -0.75 10.78
N VAL A 136 12.24 -1.13 10.75
CA VAL A 136 13.35 -0.18 10.80
C VAL A 136 13.30 0.79 9.63
N VAL A 137 13.18 0.28 8.42
CA VAL A 137 13.17 1.08 7.19
C VAL A 137 12.02 2.08 7.18
N GLU A 138 10.81 1.63 7.52
CA GLU A 138 9.63 2.49 7.66
C GLU A 138 9.81 3.55 8.74
N SER A 139 10.45 3.21 9.87
CA SER A 139 10.73 4.17 10.94
C SER A 139 11.72 5.27 10.53
N LEU A 140 12.54 5.01 9.50
CA LEU A 140 13.47 5.98 8.91
C LEU A 140 12.81 6.81 7.80
N GLY A 141 11.59 6.47 7.38
CA GLY A 141 10.78 7.20 6.40
C GLY A 141 10.95 6.75 4.94
N PHE A 142 11.34 5.50 4.70
CA PHE A 142 11.58 4.90 3.38
C PHE A 142 10.63 3.75 3.06
#